data_AF-A0A3A9BUR9-F1
#
_entry.id   AF-A0A3A9BUR9-F1
#
_cell.length_a   1.000
_cell.length_b   1.000
_cell.length_c   1.000
_cell.angle_alpha   90.00
_cell.angle_beta   90.00
_cell.angle_gamma   90.00
#
_symmetry.space_group_name_H-M   'P 1'
#
loop_
_entity.id
_entity.type
_entity.pdbx_description
1 polymer ?
#
loop_
_entity_poly.entity_id
_entity_poly.type
_entity_poly.pdbx_seq_one_letter_code
_entity_poly.pdbx_strand_id
1 'polypeptide(L)'
;MDGYGAAPFTDARKKIHSMKMLEDCYPDDVTVIKRDGILKYILTKNPKSKRNKTVEEHINLIKEHYPAVRWTEDVFQTFHSALMEKEPSKIDDFLEKYTDSSLKGFCGCIKKDIAPVKNAISLEVSSGFVEGNNNKFKLIKRIVYGRAKLVNLSKNVFLLLCPR
;
A
#
# COMPACT_ATOMS: atom_id res chain seq x y z
N MET A 1 -32.41 -7.28 50.87
CA MET A 1 -31.63 -6.11 50.42
C MET A 1 -30.27 -6.63 50.03
N ASP A 2 -30.12 -6.86 48.74
CA ASP A 2 -29.00 -7.55 48.11
C ASP A 2 -27.79 -6.62 48.03
N GLY A 3 -26.69 -6.99 48.69
CA GLY A 3 -25.41 -6.31 48.63
C GLY A 3 -24.38 -7.20 47.93
N TYR A 4 -24.38 -7.18 46.59
CA TYR A 4 -23.40 -7.87 45.78
C TYR A 4 -21.98 -7.37 46.07
N GLY A 5 -21.07 -8.31 46.38
CA GLY A 5 -19.66 -8.05 46.62
C GLY A 5 -18.89 -7.70 45.34
N ALA A 6 -17.96 -6.76 45.46
CA ALA A 6 -16.97 -6.47 44.43
C ALA A 6 -15.66 -7.19 44.78
N ALA A 7 -15.33 -8.26 44.04
CA ALA A 7 -14.02 -8.89 44.10
C ALA A 7 -12.96 -7.94 43.47
N PRO A 8 -11.74 -7.87 44.03
CA PRO A 8 -10.68 -7.03 43.47
C PRO A 8 -10.27 -7.53 42.08
N PHE A 9 -10.29 -6.61 41.10
CA PHE A 9 -9.80 -6.85 39.74
C PHE A 9 -8.28 -7.04 39.77
N THR A 10 -7.83 -8.29 39.77
CA THR A 10 -6.43 -8.63 39.55
C THR A 10 -6.11 -8.46 38.06
N ASP A 11 -5.30 -7.46 37.71
CA ASP A 11 -4.71 -7.32 36.37
C ASP A 11 -3.67 -8.43 36.15
N ALA A 12 -4.15 -9.64 35.91
CA ALA A 12 -3.36 -10.76 35.45
C ALA A 12 -3.25 -10.70 33.92
N ARG A 13 -2.66 -9.62 33.38
CA ARG A 13 -2.11 -9.68 32.02
C ARG A 13 -0.93 -10.66 32.03
N LYS A 14 -1.24 -11.95 31.85
CA LYS A 14 -0.27 -12.95 31.38
C LYS A 14 0.36 -12.38 30.12
N LYS A 15 1.61 -11.95 30.23
CA LYS A 15 2.49 -11.69 29.10
C LYS A 15 2.56 -13.01 28.32
N ILE A 16 1.83 -13.10 27.20
CA ILE A 16 1.98 -14.21 26.27
C ILE A 16 3.36 -14.03 25.63
N HIS A 17 4.37 -14.58 26.29
CA HIS A 17 5.69 -14.78 25.73
C HIS A 17 5.78 -16.25 25.36
N SER A 18 5.21 -16.62 24.20
CA SER A 18 5.33 -17.98 23.68
C SER A 18 4.93 -18.06 22.22
N MET A 19 5.88 -17.78 21.33
CA MET A 19 6.25 -18.70 20.26
C MET A 19 7.59 -18.20 19.73
N LYS A 20 8.72 -18.73 20.25
CA LYS A 20 9.92 -18.76 19.42
C LYS A 20 9.50 -19.61 18.23
N MET A 21 9.34 -18.97 17.07
CA MET A 21 9.19 -19.68 15.81
C MET A 21 10.32 -20.70 15.78
N LEU A 22 10.01 -21.97 15.50
CA LEU A 22 11.06 -22.87 15.03
C LEU A 22 11.78 -22.12 13.90
N GLU A 23 13.07 -21.88 14.07
CA GLU A 23 13.90 -21.57 12.91
C GLU A 23 13.76 -22.79 12.01
N ASP A 24 12.99 -22.64 10.93
CA ASP A 24 13.01 -23.61 9.84
C ASP A 24 14.44 -23.60 9.29
N CYS A 25 15.29 -24.47 9.86
CA CYS A 25 16.67 -24.62 9.43
C CYS A 25 16.63 -25.37 8.10
N TYR A 26 16.58 -24.62 7.01
CA TYR A 26 16.89 -25.15 5.69
C TYR A 26 18.36 -25.56 5.65
N PRO A 27 18.71 -26.67 4.98
CA PRO A 27 20.10 -27.06 4.85
C PRO A 27 20.89 -26.01 4.04
N ASP A 28 22.20 -25.93 4.27
CA ASP A 28 23.07 -24.84 3.77
C ASP A 28 23.12 -24.75 2.23
N ASP A 29 22.76 -25.83 1.54
CA ASP A 29 22.68 -25.92 0.08
C ASP A 29 21.37 -25.35 -0.50
N VAL A 30 20.39 -25.00 0.34
CA VAL A 30 19.09 -24.48 -0.09
C VAL A 30 19.09 -22.96 -0.10
N THR A 31 18.87 -22.40 -1.29
CA THR A 31 18.65 -20.96 -1.43
C THR A 31 17.21 -20.60 -1.08
N VAL A 32 17.03 -19.87 0.02
CA VAL A 32 15.70 -19.42 0.47
C VAL A 32 15.35 -18.06 -0.10
N ILE A 33 14.35 -18.03 -0.98
CA ILE A 33 13.82 -16.78 -1.56
C ILE A 33 12.47 -16.46 -0.92
N LYS A 34 12.40 -15.33 -0.22
CA LYS A 34 11.15 -14.86 0.41
C LYS A 34 10.20 -14.27 -0.63
N ARG A 35 8.89 -14.50 -0.45
CA ARG A 35 7.82 -13.93 -1.29
C ARG A 35 7.93 -12.41 -1.45
N ASP A 36 8.18 -11.69 -0.36
CA ASP A 36 8.36 -10.23 -0.39
C ASP A 36 9.50 -9.78 -1.31
N GLY A 37 10.58 -10.56 -1.37
CA GLY A 37 11.70 -10.32 -2.28
C GLY A 37 11.30 -10.45 -3.75
N ILE A 38 10.47 -11.44 -4.07
CA ILE A 38 9.93 -11.65 -5.43
C ILE A 38 8.99 -10.51 -5.81
N LEU A 39 8.06 -10.15 -4.92
CA LEU A 39 7.11 -9.06 -5.15
C LEU A 39 7.83 -7.72 -5.35
N LYS A 40 8.80 -7.40 -4.49
CA LYS A 40 9.62 -6.19 -4.65
C LYS A 40 10.36 -6.21 -5.99
N TYR A 41 10.87 -7.36 -6.42
CA TYR A 41 11.58 -7.46 -7.69
C TYR A 41 10.67 -7.17 -8.90
N ILE A 42 9.48 -7.78 -8.96
CA ILE A 42 8.58 -7.65 -10.12
C ILE A 42 7.78 -6.33 -10.13
N LEU A 43 7.49 -5.74 -8.96
CA LEU A 43 6.63 -4.56 -8.80
C LEU A 43 7.40 -3.24 -8.64
N THR A 44 8.74 -3.23 -8.68
CA THR A 44 9.52 -1.99 -8.51
C THR A 44 10.06 -1.45 -9.82
N LYS A 45 9.64 -0.23 -10.17
CA LYS A 45 10.13 0.56 -11.34
C LYS A 45 11.01 1.74 -10.94
N ASN A 46 11.94 1.51 -10.01
CA ASN A 46 12.90 2.54 -9.60
C ASN A 46 14.31 2.17 -10.07
N PRO A 47 14.93 2.94 -10.98
CA PRO A 47 16.29 2.67 -11.46
C PRO A 47 17.36 2.78 -10.36
N LYS A 48 17.07 3.48 -9.26
CA LYS A 48 17.96 3.62 -8.10
C LYS A 48 17.81 2.50 -7.07
N SER A 49 16.80 1.63 -7.21
CA SER A 49 16.57 0.55 -6.27
C SER A 49 17.53 -0.61 -6.56
N LYS A 50 18.34 -0.99 -5.56
CA LYS A 50 19.22 -2.16 -5.66
C LYS A 50 18.37 -3.42 -5.81
N ARG A 51 18.45 -4.06 -6.98
CA ARG A 51 17.78 -5.35 -7.22
C ARG A 51 18.44 -6.45 -6.41
N ASN A 52 17.64 -7.39 -5.93
CA ASN A 52 18.13 -8.55 -5.21
C ASN A 52 18.74 -9.55 -6.21
N LYS A 53 20.07 -9.70 -6.18
CA LYS A 53 20.83 -10.55 -7.11
C LYS A 53 20.37 -12.02 -7.07
N THR A 54 20.12 -12.55 -5.87
CA THR A 54 19.66 -13.93 -5.69
C THR A 54 18.30 -14.16 -6.36
N VAL A 55 17.39 -13.17 -6.29
CA VAL A 55 16.09 -13.25 -6.97
C VAL A 55 16.26 -13.15 -8.49
N GLU A 56 17.14 -12.27 -8.96
CA GLU A 56 17.42 -12.06 -10.39
C GLU A 56 17.97 -13.32 -11.07
N GLU A 57 18.87 -14.04 -10.40
CA GLU A 57 19.42 -15.32 -10.89
C GLU A 57 18.34 -16.39 -11.07
N HIS A 58 17.34 -16.41 -10.18
CA HIS A 58 16.32 -17.47 -10.13
C HIS A 58 14.96 -17.05 -10.72
N ILE A 59 14.80 -15.81 -11.17
CA ILE A 59 13.47 -15.26 -11.53
C ILE A 59 12.84 -16.01 -12.71
N ASN A 60 13.63 -16.44 -13.70
CA ASN A 60 13.13 -17.14 -14.87
C ASN A 60 12.58 -18.51 -14.46
N LEU A 61 13.32 -19.26 -13.62
CA LEU A 61 12.88 -20.52 -13.06
C LEU A 61 11.61 -20.35 -12.23
N ILE A 62 11.55 -19.31 -11.38
CA ILE A 62 10.36 -18.99 -10.59
C ILE A 62 9.16 -18.70 -11.50
N LYS A 63 9.35 -17.99 -12.62
CA LYS A 63 8.26 -17.67 -13.56
C LYS A 63 7.77 -18.90 -14.33
N GLU A 64 8.64 -19.86 -14.63
CA GLU A 64 8.26 -21.13 -15.25
C GLU A 64 7.44 -22.00 -14.29
N HIS A 65 7.93 -22.19 -13.05
CA HIS A 65 7.25 -23.02 -12.07
C HIS A 65 6.00 -22.37 -11.47
N TYR A 66 5.96 -21.03 -11.39
CA TYR A 66 4.84 -20.28 -10.83
C TYR A 66 4.32 -19.25 -11.85
N PRO A 67 3.44 -19.66 -12.78
CA PRO A 67 2.86 -18.77 -13.79
C PRO A 67 2.15 -17.53 -13.20
N ALA A 68 1.67 -17.63 -11.96
CA ALA A 68 1.09 -16.50 -11.22
C ALA A 68 2.06 -15.32 -11.05
N VAL A 69 3.37 -15.58 -10.88
CA VAL A 69 4.40 -14.53 -10.78
C VAL A 69 4.54 -13.81 -12.11
N ARG A 70 4.60 -14.57 -13.22
CA ARG A 70 4.66 -14.02 -14.57
C ARG A 70 3.41 -13.18 -14.90
N TRP A 71 2.23 -13.71 -14.58
CA TRP A 71 0.97 -12.99 -14.79
C TRP A 71 0.90 -11.69 -13.96
N THR A 72 1.33 -11.73 -12.69
CA THR A 72 1.35 -10.55 -11.82
C THR A 72 2.30 -9.48 -12.35
N GLU A 73 3.48 -9.89 -12.83
CA GLU A 73 4.41 -8.98 -13.48
C GLU A 73 3.79 -8.36 -14.74
N ASP A 74 3.22 -9.16 -15.64
CA ASP A 74 2.57 -8.67 -16.88
C ASP A 74 1.47 -7.64 -16.60
N VAL A 75 0.58 -7.92 -15.64
CA VAL A 75 -0.44 -6.98 -15.17
C VAL A 75 0.19 -5.67 -14.71
N PHE A 76 1.20 -5.75 -13.84
CA PHE A 76 1.83 -4.57 -13.27
C PHE A 76 2.56 -3.75 -14.34
N GLN A 77 3.29 -4.40 -15.25
CA GLN A 77 3.97 -3.73 -16.36
C GLN A 77 2.98 -3.03 -17.28
N THR A 78 1.91 -3.72 -17.69
CA THR A 78 0.88 -3.17 -18.57
C THR A 78 0.20 -1.96 -17.93
N PHE A 79 -0.19 -2.08 -16.65
CA PHE A 79 -0.81 -0.98 -15.91
C PHE A 79 0.12 0.21 -15.72
N HIS A 80 1.36 -0.03 -15.31
CA HIS A 80 2.36 1.01 -15.11
C HIS A 80 2.66 1.75 -16.41
N SER A 81 2.80 1.04 -17.53
CA SER A 81 2.95 1.65 -18.84
C SER A 81 1.74 2.51 -19.21
N ALA A 82 0.52 2.00 -19.01
CA ALA A 82 -0.70 2.76 -19.28
C ALA A 82 -0.81 4.05 -18.45
N LEU A 83 -0.25 4.09 -17.24
CA LEU A 83 -0.25 5.28 -16.39
C LEU A 83 0.88 6.28 -16.71
N MET A 84 2.06 5.78 -17.05
CA MET A 84 3.25 6.63 -17.24
C MET A 84 3.42 7.14 -18.66
N GLU A 85 2.82 6.45 -19.62
CA GLU A 85 2.70 6.95 -20.98
C GLU A 85 1.61 8.02 -20.99
N LYS A 86 1.91 9.21 -21.52
CA LYS A 86 0.97 10.36 -21.58
C LYS A 86 -0.17 10.14 -22.59
N GLU A 87 -0.60 8.90 -22.77
CA GLU A 87 -1.61 8.45 -23.72
C GLU A 87 -2.80 7.82 -22.97
N PRO A 88 -3.89 8.57 -22.76
CA PRO A 88 -5.03 8.11 -21.97
C PRO A 88 -5.76 6.91 -22.55
N SER A 89 -5.61 6.62 -23.85
CA SER A 89 -6.25 5.48 -24.51
C SER A 89 -5.74 4.14 -23.98
N LYS A 90 -4.48 4.07 -23.51
CA LYS A 90 -3.87 2.82 -23.03
C LYS A 90 -4.50 2.27 -21.76
N ILE A 91 -5.18 3.12 -20.98
CA ILE A 91 -5.94 2.65 -19.83
C ILE A 91 -7.18 1.87 -20.28
N ASP A 92 -7.77 2.21 -21.43
CA ASP A 92 -8.92 1.50 -21.97
C ASP A 92 -8.48 0.09 -22.42
N ASP A 93 -7.33 -0.02 -23.11
CA ASP A 93 -6.73 -1.30 -23.50
C ASP A 93 -6.45 -2.19 -22.28
N PHE A 94 -5.91 -1.61 -21.21
CA PHE A 94 -5.70 -2.32 -19.94
C PHE A 94 -7.02 -2.83 -19.37
N LEU A 95 -8.06 -1.99 -19.38
CA LEU A 95 -9.37 -2.37 -18.86
C LEU A 95 -9.98 -3.50 -19.71
N GLU A 96 -9.92 -3.43 -21.03
CA GLU A 96 -10.41 -4.50 -21.90
C GLU A 96 -9.70 -5.82 -21.63
N LYS A 97 -8.36 -5.80 -21.52
CA LYS A 97 -7.55 -7.00 -21.29
C LYS A 97 -7.84 -7.68 -19.94
N TYR A 98 -8.14 -6.93 -18.88
CA TYR A 98 -8.22 -7.48 -17.52
C TYR A 98 -9.61 -7.42 -16.86
N THR A 99 -10.64 -6.87 -17.52
CA THR A 99 -12.00 -6.76 -16.93
C THR A 99 -12.58 -8.10 -16.52
N ASP A 100 -12.32 -9.16 -17.30
CA ASP A 100 -12.86 -10.50 -17.03
C ASP A 100 -11.91 -11.40 -16.22
N SER A 101 -10.78 -10.85 -15.78
CA SER A 101 -9.81 -11.54 -14.93
C SER A 101 -10.16 -11.45 -13.44
N SER A 102 -9.29 -11.99 -12.58
CA SER A 102 -9.35 -11.81 -11.13
C SER A 102 -9.31 -10.34 -10.66
N LEU A 103 -9.00 -9.40 -11.56
CA LEU A 103 -9.00 -7.95 -11.30
C LEU A 103 -10.32 -7.24 -11.63
N LYS A 104 -11.39 -7.97 -11.96
CA LYS A 104 -12.70 -7.39 -12.30
C LYS A 104 -13.16 -6.28 -11.35
N GLY A 105 -13.00 -6.47 -10.03
CA GLY A 105 -13.33 -5.45 -9.04
C GLY A 105 -12.48 -4.19 -9.15
N PHE A 106 -11.18 -4.35 -9.37
CA PHE A 106 -10.24 -3.24 -9.57
C PHE A 106 -10.53 -2.48 -10.88
N CYS A 107 -10.72 -3.19 -11.99
CA CYS A 107 -11.12 -2.59 -13.27
C CYS A 107 -12.46 -1.87 -13.16
N GLY A 108 -13.41 -2.41 -12.41
CA GLY A 108 -14.70 -1.77 -12.15
C GLY A 108 -14.58 -0.44 -11.40
N CYS A 109 -13.67 -0.34 -10.43
CA CYS A 109 -13.38 0.92 -9.74
C CYS A 109 -12.77 1.96 -10.69
N ILE A 110 -11.79 1.57 -11.52
CA ILE A 110 -11.19 2.48 -12.50
C ILE A 110 -12.24 2.97 -13.50
N LYS A 111 -13.11 2.08 -14.00
CA LYS A 111 -14.18 2.46 -14.95
C LYS A 111 -15.13 3.51 -14.39
N LYS A 112 -15.47 3.44 -13.09
CA LYS A 112 -16.32 4.45 -12.44
C LYS A 112 -15.68 5.83 -12.43
N ASP A 113 -14.36 5.88 -12.25
CA ASP A 113 -13.57 7.10 -12.14
C ASP A 113 -12.70 7.34 -13.40
N ILE A 114 -13.18 6.94 -14.58
CA ILE A 114 -12.37 6.95 -15.80
C ILE A 114 -11.92 8.37 -16.20
N ALA A 115 -12.79 9.37 -16.03
CA ALA A 115 -12.47 10.76 -16.37
C ALA A 115 -11.31 11.32 -15.52
N PRO A 116 -11.36 11.26 -14.16
CA PRO A 116 -10.22 11.71 -13.36
C PRO A 116 -8.96 10.86 -13.56
N VAL A 117 -9.07 9.56 -13.85
CA VAL A 117 -7.90 8.71 -14.18
C VAL A 117 -7.23 9.19 -15.47
N LYS A 118 -7.99 9.41 -16.54
CA LYS A 118 -7.44 9.95 -17.80
C LYS A 118 -6.84 11.33 -17.62
N ASN A 119 -7.48 12.19 -16.83
CA ASN A 119 -6.92 13.50 -16.48
C ASN A 119 -5.60 13.38 -15.72
N ALA A 120 -5.46 12.42 -14.80
CA ALA A 120 -4.21 12.19 -14.07
C ALA A 120 -3.07 11.70 -14.96
N ILE A 121 -3.37 11.06 -16.10
CA ILE A 121 -2.38 10.64 -17.10
C ILE A 121 -1.98 11.84 -17.99
N SER A 122 -2.95 12.66 -18.40
CA SER A 122 -2.70 13.79 -19.30
C SER A 122 -2.08 15.02 -18.62
N LEU A 123 -2.43 15.27 -17.37
CA LEU A 123 -2.06 16.49 -16.65
C LEU A 123 -0.85 16.23 -15.74
N GLU A 124 0.03 17.22 -15.66
CA GLU A 124 1.19 17.19 -14.74
C GLU A 124 0.82 17.62 -13.30
N VAL A 125 -0.45 17.95 -13.07
CA VAL A 125 -0.94 18.45 -11.78
C VAL A 125 -1.19 17.28 -10.84
N SER A 126 -0.41 17.19 -9.77
CA SER A 126 -0.62 16.20 -8.72
C SER A 126 -1.51 16.76 -7.60
N SER A 127 -2.36 15.90 -7.04
CA SER A 127 -3.11 16.19 -5.80
C SER A 127 -2.22 16.17 -4.55
N GLY A 128 -0.91 15.91 -4.68
CA GLY A 128 -0.01 15.68 -3.56
C GLY A 128 0.09 16.86 -2.59
N PHE A 129 0.02 18.09 -3.09
CA PHE A 129 -0.03 19.29 -2.23
C PHE A 129 -1.30 19.31 -1.37
N VAL A 130 -2.45 19.03 -1.98
CA VAL A 130 -3.75 19.00 -1.30
C VAL A 130 -3.80 17.86 -0.29
N GLU A 131 -3.32 16.67 -0.66
CA GLU A 131 -3.26 15.50 0.22
C GLU A 131 -2.31 15.71 1.40
N GLY A 132 -1.16 16.33 1.17
CA GLY A 132 -0.21 16.72 2.21
C GLY A 132 -0.85 17.66 3.25
N ASN A 133 -1.56 18.68 2.79
CA ASN A 133 -2.30 19.60 3.67
C ASN A 133 -3.40 18.88 4.44
N ASN A 134 -4.16 17.98 3.79
CA ASN A 134 -5.18 17.17 4.45
C ASN A 134 -4.59 16.28 5.56
N ASN A 135 -3.44 15.65 5.32
CA ASN A 135 -2.76 14.83 6.32
C ASN A 135 -2.24 15.66 7.49
N LYS A 136 -1.65 16.83 7.22
CA LYS A 136 -1.21 17.78 8.25
C LYS A 136 -2.38 18.26 9.10
N PHE A 137 -3.51 18.59 8.47
CA PHE A 137 -4.74 18.95 9.18
C PHE A 137 -5.25 17.81 10.08
N LYS A 138 -5.31 16.58 9.57
CA LYS A 138 -5.72 15.39 10.35
C LYS A 138 -4.81 15.18 11.57
N LEU A 139 -3.50 15.39 11.42
CA LEU A 139 -2.55 15.30 12.52
C LEU A 139 -2.81 16.37 13.59
N ILE A 140 -2.96 17.64 13.18
CA ILE A 140 -3.25 18.76 14.09
C ILE A 140 -4.57 18.49 14.84
N LYS A 141 -5.60 18.00 14.15
CA LYS A 141 -6.86 17.60 14.78
C LYS A 141 -6.66 16.54 15.88
N ARG A 142 -5.90 15.47 15.62
CA ARG A 142 -5.62 14.44 16.63
C ARG A 142 -4.89 14.98 17.86
N ILE A 143 -3.97 15.93 17.67
CA ILE A 143 -3.18 16.51 18.77
C ILE A 143 -4.01 17.49 19.60
N VAL A 144 -4.77 18.37 18.94
CA VAL A 144 -5.38 19.55 19.57
C VAL A 144 -6.79 19.26 20.09
N TYR A 145 -7.58 18.44 19.39
CA TYR A 145 -9.02 18.34 19.66
C TYR A 145 -9.36 17.69 21.01
N GLY A 146 -8.49 16.82 21.53
CA GLY A 146 -8.66 16.23 22.87
C GLY A 146 -8.32 17.17 24.03
N ARG A 147 -7.57 18.26 23.78
CA ARG A 147 -7.09 19.18 24.83
C ARG A 147 -7.68 20.59 24.74
N ALA A 148 -8.05 21.02 23.54
CA ALA A 148 -8.52 22.37 23.30
C ALA A 148 -9.74 22.30 22.36
N LYS A 149 -10.88 22.79 22.85
CA LYS A 149 -12.19 22.83 22.17
C LYS A 149 -12.06 23.39 20.73
N LEU A 150 -13.12 23.21 19.93
CA LEU A 150 -13.19 23.52 18.49
C LEU A 150 -12.60 24.89 18.07
N VAL A 151 -12.71 25.90 18.93
CA VAL A 151 -12.21 27.28 18.71
C VAL A 151 -10.67 27.38 18.65
N ASN A 152 -9.94 26.49 19.33
CA ASN A 152 -8.48 26.44 19.29
C ASN A 152 -7.95 25.62 18.11
N LEU A 153 -8.78 24.72 17.54
CA LEU A 153 -8.41 23.98 16.34
C LEU A 153 -8.28 24.93 15.15
N SER A 154 -9.27 25.80 14.94
CA SER A 154 -9.28 26.76 13.82
C SER A 154 -8.09 27.72 13.86
N LYS A 155 -7.71 28.24 15.03
CA LYS A 155 -6.52 29.09 15.21
C LYS A 155 -5.21 28.36 14.86
N ASN A 156 -5.04 27.13 15.35
CA ASN A 156 -3.82 26.35 15.09
C ASN A 156 -3.73 25.89 13.63
N VAL A 157 -4.86 25.54 13.02
CA VAL A 157 -4.94 25.17 11.61
C VAL A 157 -4.56 26.35 10.72
N PHE A 158 -5.07 27.54 11.00
CA PHE A 158 -4.72 28.77 10.27
C PHE A 158 -3.22 29.08 10.37
N LEU A 159 -2.66 29.07 11.60
CA LEU A 159 -1.24 29.34 11.83
C LEU A 159 -0.29 28.31 11.20
N LEU A 160 -0.70 27.06 11.07
CA LEU A 160 0.16 25.97 10.60
C LEU A 160 -0.01 25.68 9.10
N LEU A 161 -1.15 26.00 8.48
CA LEU A 161 -1.41 25.70 7.07
C LEU A 161 -1.32 26.91 6.13
N CYS A 162 -1.46 28.14 6.64
CA CYS A 162 -1.14 29.32 5.84
C CYS A 162 0.36 29.67 5.97
N PRO A 163 1.12 29.75 4.86
CA PRO A 163 2.45 30.35 4.89
C PRO A 163 2.34 31.84 5.27
N ARG A 164 3.37 32.36 5.96
CA ARG A 164 3.52 33.81 6.22
C ARG A 164 3.97 34.53 4.97
#